data_AF-A0A4D8UQE1-F1
#
_entry.id   AF-A0A4D8UQE1-F1
#
_cell.length_a   1.000
_cell.length_b   1.000
_cell.length_c   1.000
_cell.angle_alpha   90.00
_cell.angle_beta   90.00
_cell.angle_gamma   90.00
#
_symmetry.space_group_name_H-M   'P 1'
#
loop_
_entity.id
_entity.type
_entity.pdbx_description
1 polymer ?
#
loop_
_entity_poly.entity_id
_entity_poly.type
_entity_poly.pdbx_seq_one_letter_code
_entity_poly.pdbx_strand_id
1 'polypeptide(L)' 'MHLLKANPERLEATAAQLKHYQVQLLGANHCTGINAIAHLWHLGCSIDVRVGTRLQFGTNTP' A
#
# COMPACT_ATOMS: atom_id res chain seq x y z
N MET A 1 6.45 -3.17 -2.44
CA MET A 1 6.70 -4.48 -1.79
C MET A 1 6.93 -5.54 -2.87
N HIS A 2 7.64 -6.64 -2.62
CA HIS A 2 7.87 -7.66 -3.67
C HIS A 2 6.72 -8.67 -3.73
N LEU A 3 5.56 -8.22 -4.24
CA LEU A 3 4.30 -8.96 -4.27
C LEU A 3 3.83 -9.34 -5.68
N LEU A 4 4.55 -8.95 -6.73
CA LEU A 4 4.19 -9.21 -8.13
C LEU A 4 3.85 -10.68 -8.42
N LYS A 5 4.52 -11.60 -7.72
CA LYS A 5 4.33 -13.05 -7.83
C LYS A 5 3.97 -13.69 -6.49
N ALA A 6 3.44 -12.92 -5.53
CA ALA A 6 3.02 -13.46 -4.25
C ALA A 6 1.82 -14.40 -4.45
N ASN A 7 1.79 -15.49 -3.67
CA ASN A 7 0.59 -16.30 -3.57
C ASN A 7 -0.49 -15.56 -2.75
N PRO A 8 -1.76 -16.01 -2.79
CA PRO A 8 -2.85 -15.34 -2.08
C PRO A 8 -2.62 -15.25 -0.56
N GLU A 9 -2.14 -16.31 0.07
CA GLU A 9 -1.87 -16.33 1.53
C GLU A 9 -0.91 -15.23 1.96
N ARG A 10 0.19 -15.03 1.21
CA ARG A 10 1.15 -13.95 1.48
C ARG A 10 0.53 -12.57 1.28
N LEU A 11 -0.35 -12.40 0.29
CA LEU A 11 -1.04 -11.14 0.03
C LEU A 11 -1.99 -10.79 1.18
N GLU A 12 -2.80 -11.75 1.63
CA GLU A 12 -3.71 -11.60 2.78
C GLU A 12 -2.95 -11.32 4.07
N ALA A 13 -1.89 -12.07 4.36
CA ALA A 13 -1.06 -11.84 5.54
C ALA A 13 -0.45 -10.43 5.53
N THR A 14 -0.03 -9.94 4.36
CA THR A 14 0.48 -8.58 4.21
C THR A 14 -0.62 -7.55 4.49
N ALA A 15 -1.81 -7.72 3.91
CA ALA A 15 -2.95 -6.83 4.11
C ALA A 15 -3.39 -6.78 5.58
N ALA A 16 -3.49 -7.95 6.22
CA ALA A 16 -3.81 -8.09 7.64
C ALA A 16 -2.80 -7.35 8.52
N GLN A 17 -1.50 -7.46 8.20
CA GLN A 17 -0.45 -6.80 8.98
C GLN A 17 -0.44 -5.28 8.81
N LEU A 18 -0.69 -4.78 7.59
CA LEU A 18 -0.85 -3.34 7.34
C LEU A 18 -2.03 -2.77 8.14
N LYS A 19 -3.14 -3.51 8.21
CA LYS A 19 -4.30 -3.14 9.02
C LYS A 19 -3.99 -3.19 10.52
N HIS A 20 -3.29 -4.23 10.98
CA HIS A 20 -2.88 -4.38 12.37
C HIS A 20 -2.04 -3.21 12.87
N TYR A 21 -1.08 -2.75 12.05
CA TYR A 21 -0.26 -1.57 12.35
C TYR A 21 -0.97 -0.24 12.12
N GLN A 22 -2.25 -0.25 11.73
CA GLN A 22 -3.04 0.96 11.47
C GLN A 22 -2.36 1.90 10.47
N VAL A 23 -1.81 1.34 9.39
CA VAL A 23 -1.16 2.12 8.34
C VAL A 23 -2.16 3.13 7.75
N GLN A 24 -1.83 4.42 7.90
CA GLN A 24 -2.72 5.53 7.53
C GLN A 24 -2.64 5.88 6.03
N LEU A 25 -1.52 5.57 5.38
CA LEU A 25 -1.29 5.87 3.98
C LEU A 25 -0.40 4.80 3.34
N LEU A 26 -0.83 4.28 2.18
CA LEU A 26 -0.12 3.23 1.45
C LEU A 26 0.09 3.59 -0.02
N GLY A 27 1.33 3.89 -0.40
CA GLY A 27 1.73 4.08 -1.80
C GLY A 27 2.43 2.84 -2.37
N ALA A 28 1.67 1.81 -2.74
CA ALA A 28 2.24 0.59 -3.31
C ALA A 28 2.52 0.73 -4.82
N ASN A 29 3.76 0.47 -5.28
CA ASN A 29 4.11 0.52 -6.71
C ASN A 29 5.13 -0.55 -7.15
N HIS A 30 5.59 -0.45 -8.41
CA HIS A 30 6.72 -1.19 -8.99
C HIS A 30 6.60 -2.70 -8.76
N CYS A 31 7.49 -3.30 -7.95
CA CYS A 31 7.53 -4.74 -7.67
C CYS A 31 6.29 -5.27 -6.91
N THR A 32 5.38 -4.39 -6.49
CA THR A 32 4.13 -4.82 -5.86
C THR A 32 3.25 -5.50 -6.90
N GLY A 33 3.25 -5.02 -8.14
CA GLY A 33 2.43 -5.57 -9.22
C GLY A 33 0.95 -5.17 -9.11
N ILE A 34 0.30 -5.01 -10.25
CA ILE A 34 -1.03 -4.40 -10.32
C ILE A 34 -2.11 -5.19 -9.57
N ASN A 35 -2.04 -6.53 -9.58
CA ASN A 35 -3.00 -7.37 -8.86
C ASN A 35 -2.92 -7.16 -7.34
N ALA A 36 -1.71 -7.12 -6.78
CA ALA A 36 -1.53 -6.89 -5.35
C ALA A 36 -1.86 -5.44 -4.98
N ILE A 37 -1.54 -4.46 -5.84
CA ILE A 37 -1.93 -3.06 -5.64
C ILE A 37 -3.45 -2.93 -5.57
N ALA A 38 -4.18 -3.54 -6.51
CA ALA A 38 -5.64 -3.53 -6.53
C ALA A 38 -6.24 -4.18 -5.27
N HIS A 39 -5.68 -5.31 -4.83
CA HIS A 39 -6.09 -5.96 -3.59
C HIS A 39 -5.88 -5.07 -2.36
N LEU A 40 -4.70 -4.46 -2.23
CA LEU A 40 -4.37 -3.55 -1.13
C LEU A 40 -5.19 -2.26 -1.15
N TRP A 41 -5.77 -1.89 -2.31
CA TRP A 41 -6.63 -0.73 -2.44
C TRP A 41 -7.89 -0.82 -1.56
N HIS A 42 -8.38 -2.03 -1.32
CA HIS A 42 -9.54 -2.27 -0.45
C HIS A 42 -9.28 -1.93 1.03
N LEU A 43 -8.02 -1.69 1.43
CA LEU A 43 -7.70 -1.23 2.79
C LEU A 43 -8.17 0.22 3.06
N GLY A 44 -8.51 0.98 2.02
CA GLY A 44 -9.05 2.34 2.15
C GLY A 44 -8.02 3.44 2.46
N CYS A 45 -6.75 3.09 2.67
CA CYS A 45 -5.65 4.04 2.90
C CYS A 45 -4.67 4.15 1.72
N SER A 46 -5.00 3.59 0.56
CA SER A 46 -4.10 3.53 -0.60
C SER A 46 -4.11 4.81 -1.42
N ILE A 47 -2.94 5.19 -1.96
CA ILE A 47 -2.77 6.27 -2.93
C ILE A 47 -1.99 5.81 -4.16
N ASP A 48 -2.24 6.48 -5.29
CA ASP A 48 -1.44 6.29 -6.50
C ASP A 48 -0.11 7.05 -6.39
N VAL A 49 0.99 6.36 -6.67
CA VAL A 49 2.37 6.87 -6.57
C VAL A 49 3.12 6.52 -7.85
N ARG A 50 2.90 7.37 -8.86
CA ARG A 50 3.57 7.30 -10.16
C ARG A 50 4.93 8.00 -10.11
N VAL A 51 5.71 7.83 -11.16
CA VAL A 51 6.95 8.59 -11.34
C VAL A 51 6.64 10.09 -11.28
N GLY A 52 7.43 10.85 -10.51
CA GLY A 52 7.23 12.29 -10.32
C GLY A 52 6.22 12.69 -9.25
N THR A 53 5.52 11.74 -8.61
CA THR A 53 4.68 12.05 -7.44
C THR A 53 5.52 12.64 -6.31
N ARG A 54 5.11 13.80 -5.79
CA ARG A 54 5.72 14.47 -4.62
C ARG A 54 4.75 14.37 -3.44
N LEU A 55 5.23 13.81 -2.33
CA LEU A 55 4.46 13.68 -1.11
C LEU A 55 5.05 14.62 -0.05
N GLN A 56 4.19 15.34 0.64
CA GLN A 56 4.55 16.17 1.78
C GLN A 56 3.83 15.61 3.01
N PHE A 57 4.60 15.36 4.06
CA PHE A 57 4.09 14.86 5.33
C PHE A 57 4.35 15.90 6.41
N GLY A 58 3.39 16.10 7.30
CA GLY A 58 3.51 17.00 8.43
C GLY A 58 2.31 16.82 9.34
N THR A 59 2.48 17.15 10.61
CA THR A 59 1.36 17.34 11.52
C THR A 59 0.83 18.74 11.25
N ASN A 60 -0.36 18.86 10.65
CA ASN A 60 -1.13 20.08 10.84
C ASN A 60 -1.59 20.09 12.31
N THR A 61 -0.69 20.48 13.20
CA THR A 61 -1.07 20.98 14.52
C THR A 61 -1.42 22.45 14.28
N PRO A 62 -2.67 22.89 14.48
CA PRO A 62 -2.93 24.32 14.65
C PRO A 62 -2.12 24.90 15.81
#